data_AF-A0A2N6E491-F1
#
_entry.id   AF-A0A2N6E491-F1
#
_cell.length_a   1.000
_cell.length_b   1.000
_cell.length_c   1.000
_cell.angle_alpha   90.00
_cell.angle_beta   90.00
_cell.angle_gamma   90.00
#
_symmetry.space_group_name_H-M   'P 1'
#
loop_
_entity.id
_entity.type
_entity.pdbx_description
1 polymer ?
#
loop_
_entity_poly.entity_id
_entity_poly.type
_entity_poly.pdbx_seq_one_letter_code
_entity_poly.pdbx_strand_id
1 'polypeptide(L)'
;PGGAERQDSVRNGLQACAADPDDIVLIHDGVRPLLQPEIIDKLVAEVQQRGACLVGVPVKDTIKQVVDGRIEGTPDRSGLWQAQTPQAFRYDQILQAYQLAQQDGFRGTDDASLVERLGQPVMVITGSYRNIKLTTPEDLLLARAFLDSPEEVCP
;
A
#
# COMPACT_ATOMS: atom_id res chain seq x y z
N PRO A 1 17.19 -10.30 -2.12
CA PRO A 1 17.75 -10.21 -0.75
C PRO A 1 17.19 -8.96 -0.05
N GLY A 2 17.04 -8.98 1.28
CA GLY A 2 16.61 -7.80 2.04
C GLY A 2 17.61 -6.64 2.01
N GLY A 3 17.19 -5.47 2.48
CA GLY A 3 18.02 -4.28 2.68
C GLY A 3 17.94 -3.78 4.12
N ALA A 4 18.61 -2.66 4.42
CA ALA A 4 18.61 -2.07 5.75
C ALA A 4 17.21 -1.57 6.16
N GLU A 5 16.49 -1.00 5.20
CA GLU A 5 15.11 -0.53 5.38
C GLU A 5 14.15 -1.24 4.40
N ARG A 6 12.84 -0.99 4.58
CA ARG A 6 11.79 -1.47 3.67
C ARG A 6 12.10 -1.11 2.22
N GLN A 7 12.33 0.17 1.95
CA GLN A 7 12.56 0.68 0.60
C GLN A 7 13.78 0.01 -0.06
N ASP A 8 14.86 -0.22 0.70
CA ASP A 8 16.04 -0.91 0.16
C ASP A 8 15.73 -2.39 -0.19
N SER A 9 14.92 -3.05 0.63
CA SER A 9 14.48 -4.42 0.40
C SER A 9 13.64 -4.54 -0.87
N VAL A 10 12.69 -3.62 -1.07
CA VAL A 10 11.83 -3.59 -2.26
C VAL A 10 12.65 -3.28 -3.50
N ARG A 11 13.56 -2.30 -3.46
CA ARG A 11 14.46 -1.99 -4.59
C ARG A 11 15.25 -3.23 -5.03
N ASN A 12 15.84 -3.95 -4.07
CA ASN A 12 16.59 -5.17 -4.36
C ASN A 12 15.68 -6.25 -4.97
N GLY A 13 14.42 -6.32 -4.54
CA GLY A 13 13.40 -7.20 -5.12
C GLY A 13 13.08 -6.82 -6.57
N LEU A 14 12.80 -5.54 -6.84
CA LEU A 14 12.51 -5.04 -8.18
C LEU A 14 13.65 -5.31 -9.16
N GLN A 15 14.90 -5.10 -8.73
CA GLN A 15 16.08 -5.41 -9.56
C GLN A 15 16.25 -6.90 -9.84
N ALA A 16 15.82 -7.77 -8.91
CA ALA A 16 15.90 -9.21 -9.07
C ALA A 16 14.76 -9.80 -9.91
N CYS A 17 13.61 -9.13 -10.00
CA CYS A 17 12.47 -9.58 -10.81
C CYS A 17 12.83 -9.72 -12.29
N ALA A 18 13.71 -8.87 -12.83
CA ALA A 18 14.10 -8.85 -14.24
C ALA A 18 12.89 -8.91 -15.19
N ALA A 19 11.84 -8.14 -14.87
CA ALA A 19 10.58 -8.08 -15.60
C ALA A 19 10.69 -7.15 -16.82
N ASP A 20 9.77 -7.29 -17.77
CA ASP A 20 9.69 -6.40 -18.92
C ASP A 20 9.10 -5.03 -18.50
N PRO A 21 9.42 -3.92 -19.20
CA PRO A 21 8.93 -2.59 -18.84
C PRO A 21 7.42 -2.49 -18.61
N ASP A 22 6.64 -3.18 -19.45
CA ASP A 22 5.16 -3.17 -19.41
C ASP A 22 4.58 -4.16 -18.39
N ASP A 23 5.38 -4.99 -17.73
CA ASP A 23 4.88 -5.92 -16.73
C ASP A 23 4.29 -5.19 -15.52
N ILE A 24 3.39 -5.88 -14.82
CA ILE A 24 2.76 -5.37 -13.61
C ILE A 24 3.42 -6.03 -12.41
N VAL A 25 3.96 -5.21 -11.52
CA VAL A 25 4.53 -5.67 -10.25
C VAL A 25 3.62 -5.29 -9.10
N LEU A 26 3.38 -6.25 -8.22
CA LEU A 26 2.64 -6.08 -6.97
C LEU A 26 3.63 -6.18 -5.80
N ILE A 27 3.66 -5.13 -4.98
CA ILE A 27 4.46 -5.06 -3.76
C ILE A 27 3.52 -5.23 -2.57
N HIS A 28 3.72 -6.30 -1.79
CA HIS A 28 2.86 -6.67 -0.67
C HIS A 28 3.64 -6.85 0.64
N ASP A 29 3.01 -6.49 1.75
CA ASP A 29 3.58 -6.68 3.07
C ASP A 29 3.31 -8.11 3.50
N GLY A 30 4.35 -8.92 3.71
CA GLY A 30 4.18 -10.30 4.18
C GLY A 30 3.45 -10.43 5.54
N VAL A 31 3.32 -9.33 6.28
CA VAL A 31 2.55 -9.24 7.54
C VAL A 31 1.06 -8.93 7.32
N ARG A 32 0.52 -9.05 6.10
CA ARG A 32 -0.91 -8.93 5.79
C ARG A 32 -1.48 -10.26 5.26
N PRO A 33 -1.62 -11.30 6.10
CA PRO A 33 -1.92 -12.65 5.61
C PRO A 33 -3.37 -12.85 5.13
N LEU A 34 -4.25 -11.86 5.31
CA LEU A 34 -5.70 -11.96 5.06
C LEU A 34 -6.13 -11.21 3.80
N LEU A 35 -5.25 -11.13 2.82
CA LEU A 35 -5.56 -10.56 1.51
C LEU A 35 -6.59 -11.42 0.78
N GLN A 36 -7.65 -10.79 0.28
CA GLN A 36 -8.64 -11.44 -0.59
C GLN A 36 -8.09 -11.55 -2.02
N PRO A 37 -8.11 -12.73 -2.66
CA PRO A 37 -7.57 -12.91 -4.02
C PRO A 37 -8.17 -11.96 -5.06
N GLU A 38 -9.46 -11.63 -4.94
CA GLU A 38 -10.18 -10.76 -5.88
C GLU A 38 -9.64 -9.32 -5.90
N ILE A 39 -8.91 -8.91 -4.86
CA ILE A 39 -8.23 -7.62 -4.80
C ILE A 39 -7.06 -7.59 -5.80
N ILE A 40 -6.37 -8.71 -6.01
CA ILE A 40 -5.25 -8.81 -6.96
C ILE A 40 -5.77 -8.57 -8.38
N ASP A 41 -6.87 -9.22 -8.76
CA ASP A 41 -7.46 -9.07 -10.10
C ASP A 41 -7.87 -7.61 -10.37
N LYS A 42 -8.49 -6.94 -9.38
CA LYS A 42 -8.88 -5.53 -9.48
C LYS A 42 -7.68 -4.60 -9.62
N LEU A 43 -6.60 -4.85 -8.86
CA LEU A 43 -5.36 -4.07 -8.98
C LEU A 43 -4.76 -4.19 -10.38
N VAL A 44 -4.64 -5.42 -10.89
CA VAL A 44 -4.08 -5.67 -12.22
C VAL A 44 -4.91 -4.95 -13.27
N ALA A 45 -6.24 -5.06 -13.22
CA ALA A 45 -7.14 -4.38 -14.17
C ALA A 45 -6.98 -2.84 -14.14
N GLU A 46 -6.87 -2.23 -12.96
CA GLU A 46 -6.68 -0.77 -12.85
C GLU A 46 -5.29 -0.33 -13.31
N VAL A 47 -4.23 -1.06 -12.96
CA VAL A 47 -2.87 -0.75 -13.42
C VAL A 47 -2.73 -0.89 -14.93
N GLN A 48 -3.41 -1.86 -15.54
CA GLN A 48 -3.44 -2.00 -16.99
C GLN A 48 -3.91 -0.71 -17.68
N GLN A 49 -4.88 -0.02 -17.10
CA GLN A 49 -5.48 1.19 -17.65
C GLN A 49 -4.77 2.49 -17.23
N ARG A 50 -4.27 2.55 -15.99
CA ARG A 50 -3.87 3.81 -15.33
C ARG A 50 -2.43 3.84 -14.83
N GLY A 51 -1.70 2.72 -14.90
CA GLY A 51 -0.28 2.62 -14.59
C GLY A 51 0.05 2.31 -13.13
N ALA A 52 -0.65 2.93 -12.17
CA ALA A 52 -0.38 2.74 -10.74
C ALA A 52 -1.67 2.66 -9.91
N CYS A 53 -1.74 1.72 -8.98
CA CYS A 53 -2.88 1.57 -8.08
C CYS A 53 -2.47 0.95 -6.75
N LEU A 54 -3.04 1.45 -5.65
CA LEU A 54 -2.93 0.83 -4.33
C LEU A 54 -4.29 0.37 -3.80
N VAL A 55 -4.25 -0.54 -2.84
CA VAL A 55 -5.42 -0.92 -2.05
C VAL A 55 -5.53 0.04 -0.87
N GLY A 56 -6.74 0.55 -0.62
CA GLY A 56 -6.99 1.37 0.56
C GLY A 56 -8.39 1.19 1.09
N VAL A 57 -8.63 1.70 2.30
CA VAL A 57 -9.98 1.77 2.88
C VAL A 57 -10.25 3.18 3.40
N PRO A 58 -11.48 3.70 3.33
CA PRO A 58 -11.81 4.98 3.94
C PRO A 58 -11.47 5.00 5.43
N VAL A 59 -11.05 6.14 5.96
CA VAL A 59 -10.84 6.27 7.39
C VAL A 59 -12.20 6.25 8.12
N LYS A 60 -12.32 5.40 9.15
CA LYS A 60 -13.52 5.33 10.00
C LYS A 60 -13.50 6.37 11.13
N ASP A 61 -12.33 6.64 11.71
CA ASP A 61 -12.22 7.51 12.88
C ASP A 61 -11.95 8.97 12.52
N THR A 62 -12.20 9.89 13.45
CA THR A 62 -11.81 11.29 13.25
C THR A 62 -10.29 11.42 13.35
N ILE A 63 -9.65 11.97 12.33
CA ILE A 63 -8.21 12.24 12.34
C ILE A 63 -7.95 13.65 12.88
N LYS A 64 -6.98 13.78 13.78
CA LYS A 64 -6.49 15.05 14.31
C LYS A 64 -5.05 15.26 13.87
N GLN A 65 -4.74 16.44 13.34
CA GLN A 65 -3.36 16.87 13.17
C GLN A 65 -2.89 17.46 14.51
N VAL A 66 -1.81 16.94 15.05
CA VAL A 66 -1.31 17.28 16.39
C VAL A 66 0.19 17.59 16.32
N VAL A 67 0.61 18.69 16.93
CA VAL A 67 2.01 19.09 17.11
C VAL A 67 2.23 19.42 18.58
N ASP A 68 3.24 18.80 19.20
CA ASP A 68 3.57 18.98 20.62
C ASP A 68 2.36 18.81 21.57
N GLY A 69 1.46 17.87 21.26
CA GLY A 69 0.25 17.60 22.04
C GLY A 69 -0.92 18.58 21.80
N ARG A 70 -0.74 19.61 20.97
CA ARG A 70 -1.79 20.56 20.60
C ARG A 70 -2.46 20.16 19.28
N ILE A 71 -3.79 20.14 19.26
CA ILE A 71 -4.56 19.95 18.02
C ILE A 71 -4.40 21.19 17.13
N GLU A 72 -3.87 20.99 15.93
CA GLU A 72 -3.72 22.03 14.90
C GLU A 72 -4.86 22.01 13.88
N GLY A 73 -5.44 20.83 13.65
CA GLY A 73 -6.46 20.66 12.63
C GLY A 73 -7.24 19.36 12.76
N THR A 74 -8.37 19.32 12.07
CA THR A 74 -9.19 18.12 11.86
C THR A 74 -9.53 18.08 10.38
N PRO A 75 -8.73 17.39 9.54
CA PRO A 75 -9.01 17.30 8.12
C PRO A 75 -10.38 16.66 7.86
N ASP A 76 -11.01 17.01 6.73
CA ASP A 76 -12.26 16.35 6.31
C ASP A 76 -11.98 14.87 6.01
N ARG A 77 -12.64 13.99 6.77
CA ARG A 77 -12.48 12.54 6.68
C ARG A 77 -12.99 11.97 5.35
N SER A 78 -13.89 12.67 4.64
CA SER A 78 -14.53 12.17 3.41
C SER A 78 -13.54 11.78 2.31
N GLY A 79 -12.39 12.47 2.24
CA GLY A 79 -11.30 12.21 1.29
C GLY A 79 -10.13 11.41 1.87
N LEU A 80 -10.18 10.99 3.14
CA LEU A 80 -9.04 10.31 3.78
C LEU A 80 -9.17 8.80 3.70
N TRP A 81 -8.08 8.18 3.26
CA TRP A 81 -7.96 6.74 3.10
C TRP A 81 -6.74 6.21 3.84
N GLN A 82 -6.88 5.02 4.41
CA GLN A 82 -5.77 4.25 4.97
C GLN A 82 -5.19 3.39 3.85
N ALA A 83 -3.97 3.70 3.43
CA ALA A 83 -3.25 2.90 2.47
C ALA A 83 -2.97 1.50 3.05
N GLN A 84 -3.22 0.48 2.23
CA GLN A 84 -2.90 -0.92 2.47
C GLN A 84 -1.94 -1.41 1.39
N THR A 85 -1.57 -2.68 1.47
CA THR A 85 -0.88 -3.39 0.39
C THR A 85 -1.70 -4.63 0.02
N PRO A 86 -1.63 -5.13 -1.24
CA PRO A 86 -0.65 -4.80 -2.26
C PRO A 86 -0.75 -3.39 -2.86
N GLN A 87 0.37 -2.88 -3.32
CA GLN A 87 0.44 -1.73 -4.23
C GLN A 87 0.96 -2.25 -5.58
N ALA A 88 0.35 -1.83 -6.67
CA ALA A 88 0.58 -2.37 -7.99
C ALA A 88 0.97 -1.26 -8.97
N PHE A 89 1.96 -1.54 -9.81
CA PHE A 89 2.56 -0.55 -10.71
C PHE A 89 3.01 -1.21 -12.00
N ARG A 90 3.13 -0.43 -13.08
CA ARG A 90 3.98 -0.80 -14.23
C ARG A 90 5.44 -0.89 -13.77
N TYR A 91 6.16 -1.88 -14.27
CA TYR A 91 7.51 -2.19 -13.80
C TYR A 91 8.49 -1.04 -14.07
N ASP A 92 8.46 -0.47 -15.28
CA ASP A 92 9.29 0.66 -15.65
C ASP A 92 9.04 1.89 -14.76
N GLN A 93 7.76 2.15 -14.46
CA GLN A 93 7.29 3.27 -13.66
C GLN A 93 7.83 3.20 -12.24
N ILE A 94 7.63 2.05 -11.57
CA ILE A 94 8.09 1.89 -10.19
C ILE A 94 9.62 1.84 -10.12
N LEU A 95 10.29 1.26 -11.12
CA LEU A 95 11.75 1.25 -11.17
C LEU A 95 12.32 2.67 -11.30
N GLN A 96 11.74 3.52 -12.16
CA GLN A 96 12.12 4.92 -12.27
C GLN A 96 11.89 5.69 -10.96
N ALA A 97 10.76 5.46 -10.29
CA ALA A 97 10.44 6.09 -9.01
C ALA A 97 11.50 5.76 -7.94
N TYR A 98 11.91 4.49 -7.88
CA TYR A 98 12.96 4.02 -6.98
C TYR A 98 14.34 4.59 -7.31
N GLN A 99 14.68 4.72 -8.60
CA GLN A 99 15.94 5.33 -9.04
C GLN A 99 16.01 6.81 -8.64
N LEU A 100 14.95 7.58 -8.89
CA LEU A 100 14.88 8.99 -8.50
C LEU A 100 14.97 9.15 -6.98
N ALA A 101 14.21 8.35 -6.23
CA ALA A 101 14.27 8.39 -4.76
C ALA A 101 15.67 8.11 -4.22
N GLN A 102 16.41 7.18 -4.84
CA GLN A 102 17.79 6.92 -4.48
C GLN A 102 18.74 8.08 -4.82
N GLN A 103 18.58 8.72 -5.98
CA GLN A 103 19.40 9.86 -6.40
C GLN A 103 19.20 11.06 -5.46
N ASP A 104 17.97 11.29 -5.03
CA ASP A 104 17.61 12.42 -4.15
C ASP A 104 17.82 12.11 -2.65
N GLY A 105 18.14 10.87 -2.29
CA GLY A 105 18.17 10.43 -0.89
C GLY A 105 16.79 10.47 -0.20
N PHE A 106 15.70 10.41 -0.98
CA PHE A 106 14.34 10.48 -0.47
C PHE A 106 13.85 9.13 0.08
N ARG A 107 13.12 9.19 1.20
CA ARG A 107 12.49 8.05 1.84
C ARG A 107 10.97 8.21 1.81
N GLY A 108 10.30 7.34 1.07
CA GLY A 108 8.85 7.28 1.00
C GLY A 108 8.26 6.51 2.18
N THR A 109 7.03 6.84 2.58
CA THR A 109 6.29 6.07 3.58
C THR A 109 5.75 4.75 3.01
N ASP A 110 5.54 4.72 1.69
CA ASP A 110 5.15 3.55 0.91
C ASP A 110 5.63 3.68 -0.56
N ASP A 111 5.33 2.69 -1.39
CA ASP A 111 5.79 2.65 -2.79
C ASP A 111 5.04 3.67 -3.66
N ALA A 112 3.76 3.89 -3.37
CA ALA A 112 2.92 4.89 -4.03
C ALA A 112 3.50 6.30 -3.89
N SER A 113 3.99 6.67 -2.70
CA SER A 113 4.60 7.98 -2.48
C SER A 113 5.84 8.23 -3.35
N LEU A 114 6.54 7.18 -3.80
CA LEU A 114 7.65 7.32 -4.74
C LEU A 114 7.15 7.65 -6.16
N VAL A 115 6.06 7.00 -6.58
CA VAL A 115 5.45 7.21 -7.90
C VAL A 115 4.76 8.58 -7.97
N GLU A 116 4.10 9.00 -6.90
CA GLU A 116 3.51 10.35 -6.78
C GLU A 116 4.56 11.45 -7.01
N ARG A 117 5.80 11.25 -6.55
CA ARG A 117 6.91 12.19 -6.77
C ARG A 117 7.35 12.31 -8.22
N LEU A 118 7.04 11.32 -9.07
CA LEU A 118 7.20 11.44 -10.52
C LEU A 118 6.13 12.34 -11.16
N GLY A 119 5.17 12.87 -10.38
CA GLY A 119 4.02 13.61 -10.89
C GLY A 119 3.00 12.71 -11.59
N GLN A 120 3.10 11.39 -11.40
CA GLN A 120 2.21 10.41 -12.01
C GLN A 120 1.05 10.08 -11.06
N PRO A 121 -0.16 9.90 -11.59
CA PRO A 121 -1.31 9.57 -10.76
C PRO A 121 -1.18 8.16 -10.18
N VAL A 122 -1.53 8.02 -8.91
CA VAL A 122 -1.72 6.71 -8.26
C VAL A 122 -3.18 6.58 -7.89
N MET A 123 -3.78 5.49 -8.34
CA MET A 123 -5.19 5.21 -8.11
C MET A 123 -5.39 4.44 -6.81
N VAL A 124 -6.61 4.46 -6.28
CA VAL A 124 -6.99 3.65 -5.12
C VAL A 124 -8.20 2.81 -5.45
N ILE A 125 -8.14 1.53 -5.13
CA ILE A 125 -9.30 0.65 -5.08
C ILE A 125 -9.67 0.33 -3.63
N THR A 126 -10.96 0.07 -3.41
CA THR A 126 -11.46 -0.34 -2.10
C THR A 126 -10.95 -1.73 -1.73
N GLY A 127 -10.20 -1.79 -0.62
CA GLY A 127 -9.78 -3.02 0.04
C GLY A 127 -10.76 -3.50 1.09
N SER A 128 -10.25 -4.36 1.98
CA SER A 128 -11.01 -4.87 3.12
C SER A 128 -10.39 -4.39 4.43
N TYR A 129 -11.22 -4.04 5.40
CA TYR A 129 -10.75 -3.79 6.77
C TYR A 129 -10.18 -5.04 7.42
N ARG A 130 -10.41 -6.24 6.85
CA ARG A 130 -9.82 -7.52 7.31
C ARG A 130 -8.38 -7.70 6.81
N ASN A 131 -7.94 -6.94 5.81
CA ASN A 131 -6.56 -6.93 5.30
C ASN A 131 -5.62 -6.16 6.25
N ILE A 132 -5.70 -6.49 7.55
CA ILE A 132 -4.96 -5.83 8.62
C ILE A 132 -3.46 -6.10 8.49
N LYS A 133 -2.67 -5.13 8.92
CA LYS A 133 -1.22 -5.31 9.08
C LYS A 133 -0.98 -5.87 10.47
N LEU A 134 -0.33 -7.02 10.57
CA LEU A 134 0.06 -7.58 11.86
C LEU A 134 1.28 -6.81 12.38
N THR A 135 1.06 -5.97 13.38
CA THR A 135 2.06 -5.07 13.99
C THR A 135 2.19 -5.26 15.49
N THR A 136 1.12 -5.70 16.16
CA THR A 136 1.08 -5.98 17.59
C THR A 136 0.63 -7.42 17.88
N PRO A 137 0.86 -7.95 19.10
CA PRO A 137 0.35 -9.26 19.49
C PRO A 137 -1.18 -9.38 19.40
N GLU A 138 -1.92 -8.29 19.68
CA GLU A 138 -3.38 -8.24 19.61
C GLU A 138 -3.89 -8.45 18.18
N ASP A 139 -3.13 -8.00 17.18
CA ASP A 139 -3.47 -8.21 15.77
C ASP A 139 -3.57 -9.71 15.42
N LEU A 140 -2.81 -10.59 16.12
CA LEU A 140 -2.90 -12.04 15.91
C LEU A 140 -4.24 -12.60 16.40
N LEU A 141 -4.79 -12.08 17.49
CA LEU A 141 -6.10 -12.49 18.00
C LEU A 141 -7.19 -12.08 16.99
N LEU A 142 -7.09 -10.86 16.46
CA LEU A 142 -8.01 -10.36 15.45
C LEU A 142 -7.90 -11.16 14.15
N ALA A 143 -6.67 -11.45 13.69
CA ALA A 143 -6.44 -12.25 12.51
C ALA A 143 -7.00 -13.67 12.66
N ARG A 144 -6.84 -14.27 13.84
CA ARG A 144 -7.42 -15.58 14.14
C ARG A 144 -8.94 -15.56 14.08
N ALA A 145 -9.57 -14.57 14.69
CA ALA A 145 -11.02 -14.40 14.62
C ALA A 145 -11.51 -14.21 13.17
N PHE A 146 -10.75 -13.49 12.33
CA PHE A 146 -11.06 -13.37 10.91
C PHE A 146 -10.83 -14.65 10.10
N LEU A 147 -9.98 -15.57 10.54
CA LEU A 147 -9.84 -16.86 9.86
C LEU A 147 -10.96 -17.83 10.24
N ASP A 148 -11.43 -17.76 11.50
CA ASP A 148 -12.45 -18.67 12.02
C ASP A 148 -13.90 -18.22 11.67
N SER A 149 -14.11 -16.96 11.31
CA SER A 149 -15.43 -16.41 10.95
C SER A 149 -15.53 -16.07 9.46
N PRO A 150 -16.46 -16.64 8.67
CA PRO A 150 -16.72 -16.17 7.31
C PRO A 150 -17.13 -14.69 7.29
N GLU A 151 -16.98 -14.01 6.16
CA GLU A 151 -17.44 -12.62 6.02
C GLU A 151 -18.97 -12.55 6.13
N GLU A 152 -19.45 -12.22 7.33
CA GLU A 152 -20.81 -11.70 7.51
C GLU A 152 -20.77 -10.18 7.35
N VAL A 153 -21.53 -9.69 6.36
CA VAL A 153 -21.78 -8.26 6.19
C VAL A 153 -22.64 -7.83 7.37
N CYS A 154 -22.09 -6.98 8.24
CA CYS A 154 -22.88 -6.35 9.29
C CYS A 154 -23.93 -5.45 8.60
N PRO A 155 -25.24 -5.64 8.88
CA PRO A 155 -26.32 -4.92 8.21
C PRO A 155 -26.29 -3.41 8.46
#